data_AF-A0A4R9AYB8-F1
#
_entry.id   AF-A0A4R9AYB8-F1
#
_cell.length_a   1.000
_cell.length_b   1.000
_cell.length_c   1.000
_cell.angle_alpha   90.00
_cell.angle_beta   90.00
_cell.angle_gamma   90.00
#
_symmetry.space_group_name_H-M   'P 1'
#
loop_
_entity.id
_entity.type
_entity.pdbx_description
1 polymer ?
#
loop_
_entity_poly.entity_id
_entity_poly.type
_entity_poly.pdbx_seq_one_letter_code
_entity_poly.pdbx_strand_id
1 'polypeptide(L)'
;MNVIQEIETRLPEQAVGGFRRLIGQARVGDPILLQQRAMARMIAPAQWILNRVGADGIRLTKAGHLPPAVIVEASAELDWGWPISVNREVHLRPLQELRGHLRAVGLLRVSKGTLVLTVKGRALAQDPRELWWHLARTIHHSRTPAVSDATRLLLLFVATRDLARREDYLTTLSRSLGSLGWVQSDGQEPTTQSVWHLVDTKWNLLDRLGVFEQTEAWHGDRGTVTVGGAAFARAALQSDAPNDVSSD
;
A
#
# COMPACT_ATOMS: atom_id res chain seq x y z
N MET A 1 -14.54 -4.37 15.51
CA MET A 1 -15.41 -4.31 14.32
C MET A 1 -14.47 -4.39 13.13
N ASN A 2 -14.58 -5.42 12.29
CA ASN A 2 -13.63 -5.59 11.18
C ASN A 2 -13.92 -4.52 10.11
N VAL A 3 -12.90 -4.12 9.34
CA VAL A 3 -12.91 -3.12 8.25
C VAL A 3 -14.17 -3.20 7.37
N ILE A 4 -14.62 -4.41 7.05
CA ILE A 4 -15.82 -4.63 6.23
C ILE A 4 -17.10 -4.12 6.91
N GLN A 5 -17.25 -4.41 8.22
CA GLN A 5 -18.43 -4.01 8.98
C GLN A 5 -18.49 -2.48 9.13
N GLU A 6 -17.35 -1.81 9.31
CA GLU A 6 -17.29 -0.34 9.35
C GLU A 6 -17.82 0.30 8.06
N ILE A 7 -17.47 -0.26 6.90
CA ILE A 7 -17.96 0.21 5.60
C ILE A 7 -19.46 -0.08 5.47
N GLU A 8 -19.90 -1.30 5.78
CA GLU A 8 -21.30 -1.71 5.62
C GLU A 8 -22.27 -0.82 6.42
N THR A 9 -21.92 -0.48 7.67
CA THR A 9 -22.77 0.34 8.55
C THR A 9 -22.99 1.77 8.07
N ARG A 10 -22.15 2.25 7.16
CA ARG A 10 -22.22 3.61 6.59
C ARG A 10 -22.87 3.65 5.22
N LEU A 11 -23.12 2.49 4.60
CA LEU A 11 -23.74 2.44 3.28
C LEU A 11 -25.25 2.70 3.38
N PRO A 12 -25.84 3.38 2.40
CA PRO A 12 -27.29 3.47 2.29
C PRO A 12 -27.88 2.08 2.00
N GLU A 13 -29.11 1.84 2.44
CA GLU A 13 -29.75 0.51 2.39
C GLU A 13 -29.71 -0.14 1.00
N GLN A 14 -29.94 0.65 -0.06
CA GLN A 14 -29.89 0.18 -1.44
C GLN A 14 -28.49 -0.30 -1.90
N ALA A 15 -27.41 0.18 -1.27
CA ALA A 15 -26.04 -0.19 -1.61
C ALA A 15 -25.54 -1.44 -0.86
N VAL A 16 -26.17 -1.81 0.27
CA VAL A 16 -25.74 -2.93 1.13
C VAL A 16 -25.76 -4.26 0.36
N GLY A 17 -26.79 -4.52 -0.45
CA GLY A 17 -26.89 -5.75 -1.22
C GLY A 17 -25.77 -5.92 -2.25
N GLY A 18 -25.42 -4.84 -2.96
CA GLY A 18 -24.29 -4.81 -3.90
C GLY A 18 -22.95 -5.00 -3.18
N PHE A 19 -22.78 -4.35 -2.04
CA PHE A 19 -21.57 -4.46 -1.22
C PHE A 19 -21.33 -5.88 -0.68
N ARG A 20 -22.38 -6.55 -0.18
CA ARG A 20 -22.29 -7.96 0.27
C ARG A 20 -21.90 -8.91 -0.87
N ARG A 21 -22.44 -8.68 -2.07
CA ARG A 21 -22.03 -9.44 -3.28
C ARG A 21 -20.56 -9.23 -3.59
N LEU A 22 -20.09 -7.97 -3.53
CA LEU A 22 -18.70 -7.61 -3.77
C LEU A 22 -17.75 -8.28 -2.76
N ILE A 23 -18.12 -8.34 -1.48
CA ILE A 23 -17.36 -9.09 -0.45
C ILE A 23 -17.28 -10.58 -0.78
N GLY A 24 -18.40 -11.17 -1.22
CA GLY A 24 -18.45 -12.56 -1.66
C GLY A 24 -17.52 -12.83 -2.85
N GLN A 25 -17.49 -11.94 -3.84
CA GLN A 25 -16.58 -12.02 -4.99
C GLN A 25 -15.11 -11.85 -4.58
N ALA A 26 -14.84 -10.93 -3.66
CA ALA A 26 -13.50 -10.69 -3.13
C ALA A 26 -12.97 -11.83 -2.25
N ARG A 27 -13.84 -12.74 -1.80
CA ARG A 27 -13.48 -13.92 -0.99
C ARG A 27 -12.60 -13.56 0.21
N VAL A 28 -12.94 -12.47 0.89
CA VAL A 28 -12.13 -11.94 1.99
C VAL A 28 -11.99 -12.95 3.13
N GLY A 29 -13.00 -13.78 3.39
CA GLY A 29 -12.94 -14.82 4.42
C GLY A 29 -12.13 -16.07 4.06
N ASP A 30 -11.70 -16.23 2.80
CA ASP A 30 -11.01 -17.45 2.37
C ASP A 30 -9.58 -17.52 2.95
N PRO A 31 -9.09 -18.72 3.31
CA PRO A 31 -7.70 -18.91 3.71
C PRO A 31 -6.72 -18.40 2.65
N ILE A 32 -5.67 -17.72 3.10
CA ILE A 32 -4.63 -17.19 2.21
C ILE A 32 -3.56 -18.27 1.98
N LEU A 33 -3.67 -18.95 0.84
CA LEU A 33 -2.76 -20.03 0.42
C LEU A 33 -1.62 -19.51 -0.47
N LEU A 34 -0.95 -18.42 -0.05
CA LEU A 34 0.19 -17.85 -0.76
C LEU A 34 1.50 -18.43 -0.22
N GLN A 35 2.34 -18.97 -1.10
CA GLN A 35 3.63 -19.54 -0.73
C GLN A 35 4.59 -18.47 -0.20
N GLN A 36 5.42 -18.79 0.79
CA GLN A 36 6.38 -17.83 1.39
C GLN A 36 7.31 -17.19 0.35
N ARG A 37 7.77 -17.97 -0.63
CA ARG A 37 8.57 -17.44 -1.77
C ARG A 37 7.83 -16.37 -2.59
N ALA A 38 6.51 -16.48 -2.73
CA ALA A 38 5.72 -15.46 -3.41
C ALA A 38 5.53 -14.22 -2.53
N MET A 39 5.28 -14.40 -1.23
CA MET A 39 5.27 -13.30 -0.25
C MET A 39 6.59 -12.53 -0.27
N ALA A 40 7.72 -13.24 -0.22
CA ALA A 40 9.07 -12.68 -0.24
C ALA A 40 9.34 -11.83 -1.49
N ARG A 41 8.90 -12.29 -2.67
CA ARG A 41 9.03 -11.49 -3.91
C ARG A 41 8.24 -10.19 -3.86
N MET A 42 7.02 -10.22 -3.33
CA MET A 42 6.18 -9.02 -3.19
C MET A 42 6.83 -7.97 -2.28
N ILE A 43 7.39 -8.40 -1.16
CA ILE A 43 8.00 -7.51 -0.16
C ILE A 43 9.50 -7.26 -0.37
N ALA A 44 10.10 -7.79 -1.42
CA ALA A 44 11.53 -7.63 -1.70
C ALA A 44 12.01 -6.17 -1.64
N PRO A 45 11.27 -5.17 -2.16
CA PRO A 45 11.68 -3.76 -2.05
C PRO A 45 11.67 -3.23 -0.61
N ALA A 46 10.69 -3.66 0.20
CA ALA A 46 10.63 -3.29 1.61
C ALA A 46 11.79 -3.95 2.38
N GLN A 47 12.04 -5.23 2.13
CA GLN A 47 13.12 -5.99 2.76
C GLN A 47 14.49 -5.43 2.37
N TRP A 48 14.67 -4.98 1.12
CA TRP A 48 15.87 -4.28 0.66
C TRP A 48 16.15 -3.05 1.52
N ILE A 49 15.16 -2.17 1.72
CA ILE A 49 15.33 -0.97 2.57
C ILE A 49 15.71 -1.37 4.00
N LEU A 50 15.01 -2.34 4.59
CA LEU A 50 15.27 -2.76 5.97
C LEU A 50 16.69 -3.33 6.13
N ASN A 51 17.10 -4.20 5.21
CA ASN A 51 18.45 -4.77 5.20
C ASN A 51 19.52 -3.71 4.97
N ARG A 52 19.25 -2.76 4.06
CA ARG A 52 20.19 -1.69 3.75
C ARG A 52 20.41 -0.72 4.90
N VAL A 53 19.35 -0.49 5.70
CA VAL A 53 19.46 0.26 6.95
C VAL A 53 20.26 -0.52 7.99
N GLY A 54 19.98 -1.81 8.16
CA GLY A 54 20.80 -2.71 8.97
C GLY A 54 21.03 -2.22 10.40
N ALA A 55 22.14 -2.67 11.00
CA ALA A 55 22.54 -2.27 12.35
C ALA A 55 23.12 -0.85 12.41
N ASP A 56 23.84 -0.44 11.35
CA ASP A 56 24.58 0.83 11.30
C ASP A 56 23.67 2.05 11.04
N GLY A 57 22.50 1.82 10.44
CA GLY A 57 21.60 2.87 10.00
C GLY A 57 22.11 3.59 8.75
N ILE A 58 21.33 4.58 8.30
CA ILE A 58 21.69 5.44 7.16
C ILE A 58 21.65 6.88 7.61
N ARG A 59 22.79 7.56 7.59
CA ARG A 59 22.85 9.01 7.82
C ARG A 59 22.11 9.73 6.69
N LEU A 60 21.03 10.43 7.04
CA LEU A 60 20.26 11.20 6.07
C LEU A 60 20.99 12.49 5.70
N THR A 61 20.66 13.04 4.53
CA THR A 61 21.07 14.39 4.14
C THR A 61 20.45 15.42 5.09
N LYS A 62 20.92 16.68 5.04
CA LYS A 62 20.34 17.78 5.85
C LYS A 62 18.84 17.97 5.60
N ALA A 63 18.35 17.64 4.41
CA ALA A 63 16.95 17.71 4.03
C ALA A 63 16.13 16.45 4.43
N GLY A 64 16.75 15.47 5.11
CA GLY A 64 16.07 14.25 5.55
C GLY A 64 15.89 13.20 4.44
N HIS A 65 16.64 13.32 3.35
CA HIS A 65 16.64 12.35 2.25
C HIS A 65 17.71 11.27 2.42
N LEU A 66 17.49 10.13 1.77
CA LEU A 66 18.55 9.13 1.59
C LEU A 66 19.74 9.76 0.83
N PRO A 67 20.98 9.42 1.20
CA PRO A 67 22.17 9.94 0.54
C PRO A 67 22.30 9.40 -0.90
N PRO A 68 22.96 10.13 -1.81
CA PRO A 68 23.05 9.74 -3.22
C PRO A 68 23.58 8.32 -3.48
N ALA A 69 24.56 7.86 -2.69
CA ALA A 69 25.10 6.51 -2.81
C ALA A 69 24.02 5.43 -2.63
N VAL A 70 23.15 5.57 -1.63
CA VAL A 70 22.03 4.64 -1.38
C VAL A 70 21.00 4.70 -2.51
N ILE A 71 20.79 5.87 -3.13
CA ILE A 71 19.89 6.00 -4.27
C ILE A 71 20.45 5.30 -5.51
N VAL A 72 21.76 5.41 -5.75
CA VAL A 72 22.43 4.69 -6.84
C VAL A 72 22.36 3.18 -6.63
N GLU A 73 22.60 2.69 -5.42
CA GLU A 73 22.43 1.28 -5.06
C GLU A 73 20.98 0.81 -5.29
N ALA A 74 19.98 1.54 -4.78
CA ALA A 74 18.57 1.21 -4.99
C ALA A 74 18.18 1.19 -6.48
N SER A 75 18.72 2.14 -7.26
CA SER A 75 18.49 2.24 -8.70
C SER A 75 19.05 1.03 -9.46
N ALA A 76 20.15 0.44 -8.96
CA ALA A 76 20.81 -0.70 -9.58
C ALA A 76 20.24 -2.05 -9.12
N GLU A 77 19.83 -2.18 -7.86
CA GLU A 77 19.47 -3.48 -7.25
C GLU A 77 17.97 -3.78 -7.28
N LEU A 78 17.11 -2.77 -7.34
CA LEU A 78 15.66 -2.96 -7.42
C LEU A 78 15.19 -2.94 -8.86
N ASP A 79 14.28 -3.87 -9.19
CA ASP A 79 13.58 -3.84 -10.46
C ASP A 79 12.51 -2.75 -10.45
N TRP A 80 12.74 -1.64 -11.13
CA TRP A 80 11.77 -0.55 -11.23
C TRP A 80 10.70 -0.82 -12.28
N GLY A 81 10.90 -1.79 -13.18
CA GLY A 81 10.17 -1.84 -14.43
C GLY A 81 10.51 -0.67 -15.36
N TRP A 82 11.56 0.12 -15.03
CA TRP A 82 12.15 1.08 -15.96
C TRP A 82 13.66 1.42 -15.87
N PRO A 83 14.42 1.77 -16.96
CA PRO A 83 15.73 2.38 -16.79
C PRO A 83 15.60 3.62 -15.94
N ILE A 84 16.35 3.57 -14.85
CA ILE A 84 16.46 4.67 -13.92
C ILE A 84 17.92 5.04 -13.79
N SER A 85 18.19 6.33 -13.88
CA SER A 85 19.51 6.91 -13.61
C SER A 85 19.30 8.16 -12.79
N VAL A 86 19.14 7.97 -11.48
CA VAL A 86 18.93 9.07 -10.52
C VAL A 86 19.81 8.87 -9.31
N ASN A 87 20.13 9.97 -8.64
CA ASN A 87 20.95 9.98 -7.42
C ASN A 87 20.33 10.85 -6.31
N ARG A 88 19.08 11.31 -6.49
CA ARG A 88 18.33 12.07 -5.49
C ARG A 88 17.03 11.35 -5.20
N GLU A 89 16.72 11.15 -3.92
CA GLU A 89 15.50 10.46 -3.50
C GLU A 89 14.23 11.14 -4.01
N VAL A 90 14.21 12.47 -4.09
CA VAL A 90 13.08 13.24 -4.64
C VAL A 90 12.79 12.94 -6.11
N HIS A 91 13.74 12.36 -6.84
CA HIS A 91 13.56 11.91 -8.23
C HIS A 91 13.19 10.42 -8.30
N LEU A 92 13.06 9.74 -7.16
CA LEU A 92 12.69 8.33 -7.03
C LEU A 92 11.52 8.18 -6.06
N ARG A 93 10.40 8.82 -6.43
CA ARG A 93 9.19 8.91 -5.60
C ARG A 93 8.72 7.56 -5.03
N PRO A 94 8.69 6.43 -5.78
CA PRO A 94 8.22 5.18 -5.21
C PRO A 94 9.10 4.65 -4.05
N LEU A 95 10.42 4.90 -4.07
CA LEU A 95 11.30 4.58 -2.94
C LEU A 95 11.01 5.48 -1.74
N GLN A 96 10.81 6.78 -1.99
CA GLN A 96 10.49 7.77 -0.97
C GLN A 96 9.18 7.42 -0.26
N GLU A 97 8.15 7.08 -1.02
CA GLU A 97 6.82 6.67 -0.52
C GLU A 97 6.91 5.37 0.27
N LEU A 98 7.64 4.36 -0.24
CA LEU A 98 7.85 3.11 0.48
C LEU A 98 8.58 3.33 1.81
N ARG A 99 9.69 4.08 1.81
CA ARG A 99 10.40 4.44 3.03
C ARG A 99 9.49 5.22 4.00
N GLY A 100 8.70 6.15 3.48
CA GLY A 100 7.71 6.91 4.24
C GLY A 100 6.69 5.98 4.92
N HIS A 101 6.17 5.00 4.19
CA HIS A 101 5.24 4.01 4.71
C HIS A 101 5.89 3.13 5.79
N LEU A 102 7.09 2.59 5.55
CA LEU A 102 7.83 1.78 6.54
C LEU A 102 8.10 2.53 7.84
N ARG A 103 8.30 3.85 7.78
CA ARG A 103 8.36 4.72 8.96
C ARG A 103 7.00 4.86 9.64
N ALA A 104 5.95 5.15 8.88
CA ALA A 104 4.60 5.33 9.40
C ALA A 104 4.07 4.08 10.12
N VAL A 105 4.48 2.89 9.66
CA VAL A 105 4.06 1.61 10.25
C VAL A 105 5.06 1.04 11.28
N GLY A 106 5.96 1.90 11.77
CA GLY A 106 6.82 1.62 12.92
C GLY A 106 7.99 0.66 12.66
N LEU A 107 8.39 0.43 11.40
CA LEU A 107 9.56 -0.41 11.08
C LEU A 107 10.87 0.41 11.05
N LEU A 108 10.75 1.70 10.74
CA LEU A 108 11.86 2.64 10.67
C LEU A 108 11.59 3.85 11.55
N ARG A 109 12.65 4.45 12.08
CA ARG A 109 12.59 5.77 12.73
C ARG A 109 13.81 6.60 12.37
N VAL A 110 13.70 7.91 12.57
CA VAL A 110 14.85 8.82 12.45
C VAL A 110 15.31 9.20 13.85
N SER A 111 16.59 8.95 14.15
CA SER A 111 17.22 9.32 15.40
C SER A 111 18.46 10.15 15.10
N LYS A 112 18.53 11.38 15.62
CA LYS A 112 19.65 12.32 15.39
C LYS A 112 20.04 12.48 13.90
N GLY A 113 19.03 12.41 13.01
CA GLY A 113 19.18 12.49 11.55
C GLY A 113 19.80 11.25 10.89
N THR A 114 19.76 10.10 11.57
CA THR A 114 20.08 8.78 11.03
C THR A 114 18.79 7.97 10.97
N LEU A 115 18.50 7.38 9.80
CA LEU A 115 17.44 6.40 9.64
C LEU A 115 17.89 5.07 10.23
N VAL A 116 17.14 4.53 11.18
CA VAL A 116 17.48 3.30 11.90
C VAL A 116 16.27 2.35 11.95
N LEU A 117 16.54 1.05 12.09
CA LEU A 117 15.51 0.05 12.37
C LEU A 117 14.93 0.26 13.77
N THR A 118 13.62 0.04 13.92
CA THR A 118 13.01 -0.23 15.22
C THR A 118 13.26 -1.68 15.63
N VAL A 119 12.89 -2.06 16.87
CA VAL A 119 12.94 -3.47 17.30
C VAL A 119 12.09 -4.33 16.37
N LYS A 120 10.87 -3.88 16.04
CA LYS A 120 9.96 -4.55 15.10
C LYS A 120 10.55 -4.60 13.69
N GLY A 121 11.13 -3.50 13.20
CA GLY A 121 11.79 -3.46 11.89
C GLY A 121 12.93 -4.47 11.78
N ARG A 122 13.73 -4.62 12.84
CA ARG A 122 14.83 -5.60 12.89
C ARG A 122 14.32 -7.04 12.86
N ALA A 123 13.27 -7.35 13.62
CA ALA A 123 12.67 -8.68 13.63
C ALA A 123 12.08 -9.03 12.25
N LEU A 124 11.28 -8.13 11.67
CA LEU A 124 10.60 -8.38 10.40
C LEU A 124 11.52 -8.34 9.17
N ALA A 125 12.68 -7.70 9.25
CA ALA A 125 13.68 -7.75 8.18
C ALA A 125 14.15 -9.19 7.87
N GLN A 126 14.10 -10.07 8.88
CA GLN A 126 14.51 -11.47 8.80
C GLN A 126 13.34 -12.45 8.67
N ASP A 127 12.10 -11.96 8.63
CA ASP A 127 10.90 -12.78 8.47
C ASP A 127 10.01 -12.24 7.34
N PRO A 128 10.24 -12.72 6.09
CA PRO A 128 9.46 -12.29 4.93
C PRO A 128 7.95 -12.52 5.05
N ARG A 129 7.54 -13.58 5.74
CA ARG A 129 6.13 -13.92 5.91
C ARG A 129 5.47 -12.92 6.84
N GLU A 130 6.07 -12.67 8.00
CA GLU A 130 5.51 -11.72 8.95
C GLU A 130 5.63 -10.27 8.46
N LEU A 131 6.65 -9.93 7.69
CA LEU A 131 6.73 -8.63 7.01
C LEU A 131 5.59 -8.44 6.03
N TRP A 132 5.28 -9.45 5.21
CA TRP A 132 4.15 -9.42 4.28
C TRP A 132 2.82 -9.21 5.01
N TRP A 133 2.56 -9.96 6.07
CA TRP A 133 1.35 -9.81 6.89
C TRP A 133 1.28 -8.47 7.61
N HIS A 134 2.40 -7.95 8.11
CA HIS A 134 2.46 -6.63 8.74
C HIS A 134 2.10 -5.54 7.72
N LEU A 135 2.69 -5.57 6.53
CA LEU A 135 2.40 -4.58 5.49
C LEU A 135 0.95 -4.65 5.04
N ALA A 136 0.40 -5.85 4.81
CA ALA A 136 -1.01 -6.02 4.46
C ALA A 136 -1.94 -5.41 5.52
N ARG A 137 -1.68 -5.70 6.80
CA ARG A 137 -2.44 -5.14 7.93
C ARG A 137 -2.42 -3.62 7.98
N THR A 138 -1.30 -3.01 7.61
CA THR A 138 -1.09 -1.58 7.79
C THR A 138 -1.31 -0.73 6.53
N ILE A 139 -1.44 -1.34 5.35
CA ILE A 139 -1.44 -0.60 4.07
C ILE A 139 -2.59 0.41 3.97
N HIS A 140 -3.74 0.13 4.56
CA HIS A 140 -4.92 1.00 4.52
C HIS A 140 -4.92 2.11 5.58
N HIS A 141 -3.96 2.12 6.50
CA HIS A 141 -3.92 3.12 7.57
C HIS A 141 -3.49 4.49 7.04
N SER A 142 -4.23 5.51 7.45
CA SER A 142 -3.96 6.92 7.16
C SER A 142 -4.53 7.77 8.29
N ARG A 143 -3.94 8.95 8.53
CA ARG A 143 -4.52 9.96 9.42
C ARG A 143 -5.73 10.66 8.79
N THR A 144 -5.89 10.53 7.48
CA THR A 144 -7.02 11.09 6.73
C THR A 144 -8.05 9.98 6.50
N PRO A 145 -9.23 10.02 7.12
CA PRO A 145 -10.20 8.93 7.03
C PRO A 145 -10.65 8.63 5.59
N ALA A 146 -10.79 9.65 4.75
CA ALA A 146 -11.10 9.49 3.32
C ALA A 146 -10.07 8.63 2.58
N VAL A 147 -8.77 8.78 2.90
CA VAL A 147 -7.70 7.95 2.32
C VAL A 147 -7.83 6.51 2.81
N SER A 148 -8.15 6.31 4.09
CA SER A 148 -8.36 4.95 4.63
C SER A 148 -9.52 4.24 3.97
N ASP A 149 -10.69 4.89 3.84
CA ASP A 149 -11.85 4.31 3.16
C ASP A 149 -11.58 4.06 1.67
N ALA A 150 -10.97 5.02 0.98
CA ALA A 150 -10.59 4.86 -0.43
C ALA A 150 -9.62 3.69 -0.62
N THR A 151 -8.66 3.51 0.29
CA THR A 151 -7.71 2.39 0.23
C THR A 151 -8.41 1.06 0.53
N ARG A 152 -9.32 1.01 1.50
CA ARG A 152 -10.09 -0.20 1.84
C ARG A 152 -10.97 -0.64 0.67
N LEU A 153 -11.66 0.30 0.02
CA LEU A 153 -12.43 0.04 -1.20
C LEU A 153 -11.52 -0.40 -2.37
N LEU A 154 -10.35 0.24 -2.54
CA LEU A 154 -9.38 -0.15 -3.56
C LEU A 154 -8.94 -1.61 -3.36
N LEU A 155 -8.58 -1.98 -2.13
CA LEU A 155 -8.23 -3.36 -1.79
C LEU A 155 -9.38 -4.33 -2.08
N LEU A 156 -10.63 -3.92 -1.83
CA LEU A 156 -11.79 -4.76 -2.12
C LEU A 156 -11.90 -5.05 -3.63
N PHE A 157 -11.74 -4.03 -4.48
CA PHE A 157 -11.72 -4.22 -5.94
C PHE A 157 -10.50 -5.02 -6.42
N VAL A 158 -9.32 -4.80 -5.82
CA VAL A 158 -8.12 -5.60 -6.11
C VAL A 158 -8.35 -7.07 -5.77
N ALA A 159 -9.04 -7.37 -4.67
CA ALA A 159 -9.34 -8.73 -4.26
C ALA A 159 -10.27 -9.47 -5.23
N THR A 160 -11.20 -8.78 -5.92
CA THR A 160 -12.07 -9.43 -6.91
C THR A 160 -11.34 -9.79 -8.20
N ARG A 161 -10.33 -9.00 -8.59
CA ARG A 161 -9.58 -9.14 -9.85
C ARG A 161 -10.44 -8.94 -11.11
N ASP A 162 -11.59 -8.30 -11.00
CA ASP A 162 -12.50 -8.07 -12.13
C ASP A 162 -12.11 -6.86 -12.99
N LEU A 163 -11.20 -6.01 -12.50
CA LEU A 163 -10.76 -4.79 -13.16
C LEU A 163 -9.30 -4.92 -13.63
N ALA A 164 -9.03 -4.41 -14.83
CA ALA A 164 -7.70 -4.49 -15.46
C ALA A 164 -7.04 -3.13 -15.74
N ARG A 165 -7.81 -2.04 -15.67
CA ARG A 165 -7.37 -0.68 -16.00
C ARG A 165 -7.55 0.25 -14.82
N ARG A 166 -6.58 1.14 -14.55
CA ARG A 166 -6.64 2.09 -13.43
C ARG A 166 -7.88 2.96 -13.50
N GLU A 167 -8.29 3.38 -14.69
CA GLU A 167 -9.49 4.22 -14.86
C GLU A 167 -10.77 3.53 -14.38
N ASP A 168 -10.86 2.21 -14.55
CA ASP A 168 -12.01 1.43 -14.09
C ASP A 168 -12.04 1.36 -12.55
N TYR A 169 -10.87 1.28 -11.90
CA TYR A 169 -10.76 1.40 -10.43
C TYR A 169 -11.18 2.79 -9.97
N LEU A 170 -10.67 3.86 -10.58
CA LEU A 170 -10.96 5.24 -10.17
C LEU A 170 -12.45 5.57 -10.33
N THR A 171 -13.07 5.13 -11.42
CA THR A 171 -14.51 5.29 -11.67
C THR A 171 -15.33 4.58 -10.60
N THR A 172 -14.96 3.34 -10.27
CA THR A 172 -15.69 2.54 -9.27
C THR A 172 -15.48 3.09 -7.85
N LEU A 173 -14.26 3.54 -7.53
CA LEU A 173 -13.93 4.18 -6.25
C LEU A 173 -14.69 5.49 -6.05
N SER A 174 -14.76 6.35 -7.07
CA SER A 174 -15.51 7.61 -7.02
C SER A 174 -16.97 7.40 -6.62
N ARG A 175 -17.66 6.48 -7.29
CA ARG A 175 -19.06 6.11 -6.96
C ARG A 175 -19.21 5.50 -5.57
N SER A 176 -18.27 4.64 -5.19
CA SER A 176 -18.33 3.93 -3.90
C SER A 176 -18.06 4.86 -2.72
N LEU A 177 -17.13 5.82 -2.88
CA LEU A 177 -16.88 6.86 -1.90
C LEU A 177 -18.07 7.81 -1.76
N GLY A 178 -18.68 8.22 -2.87
CA GLY A 178 -19.94 8.98 -2.84
C GLY A 178 -21.05 8.24 -2.10
N SER A 179 -21.17 6.92 -2.33
CA SER A 179 -22.12 6.06 -1.60
C SER A 179 -21.82 5.96 -0.10
N LEU A 180 -20.56 6.15 0.33
CA LEU A 180 -20.17 6.24 1.75
C LEU A 180 -20.34 7.63 2.35
N GLY A 181 -20.92 8.57 1.60
CA GLY A 181 -21.17 9.96 2.00
C GLY A 181 -19.95 10.88 1.87
N TRP A 182 -18.87 10.43 1.23
CA TRP A 182 -17.73 11.31 0.96
C TRP A 182 -18.09 12.30 -0.17
N VAL A 183 -17.79 13.57 0.06
CA VAL A 183 -17.95 14.66 -0.91
C VAL A 183 -16.64 15.44 -1.02
N GLN A 184 -16.47 16.14 -2.14
CA GLN A 184 -15.40 17.11 -2.32
C GLN A 184 -15.64 18.35 -1.43
N SER A 185 -14.63 19.23 -1.32
CA SER A 185 -14.71 20.44 -0.50
C SER A 185 -15.78 21.43 -0.94
N ASP A 186 -16.19 21.38 -2.21
CA ASP A 186 -17.26 22.17 -2.82
C ASP A 186 -18.65 21.49 -2.70
N GLY A 187 -18.74 20.36 -1.99
CA GLY A 187 -19.96 19.58 -1.80
C GLY A 187 -20.33 18.67 -2.97
N GLN A 188 -19.56 18.66 -4.06
CA GLN A 188 -19.81 17.78 -5.21
C GLN A 188 -19.38 16.34 -4.92
N GLU A 189 -19.92 15.40 -5.71
CA GLU A 189 -19.51 13.99 -5.64
C GLU A 189 -18.01 13.82 -5.97
N PRO A 190 -17.33 12.80 -5.41
CA PRO A 190 -15.94 12.52 -5.74
C PRO A 190 -15.73 12.27 -7.23
N THR A 191 -14.77 12.94 -7.86
CA THR A 191 -14.34 12.67 -9.25
C THR A 191 -13.19 11.67 -9.30
N THR A 192 -12.94 11.05 -10.46
CA THR A 192 -11.77 10.17 -10.66
C THR A 192 -10.45 10.88 -10.34
N GLN A 193 -10.33 12.17 -10.68
CA GLN A 193 -9.18 13.00 -10.34
C GLN A 193 -9.02 13.18 -8.83
N SER A 194 -10.10 13.53 -8.11
CA SER A 194 -10.05 13.69 -6.65
C SER A 194 -9.69 12.38 -5.94
N VAL A 195 -10.22 11.26 -6.43
CA VAL A 195 -9.92 9.92 -5.92
C VAL A 195 -8.47 9.55 -6.19
N TRP A 196 -7.94 9.83 -7.38
CA TRP A 196 -6.53 9.60 -7.69
C TRP A 196 -5.62 10.33 -6.70
N HIS A 197 -5.90 11.60 -6.40
CA HIS A 197 -5.15 12.34 -5.36
C HIS A 197 -5.24 11.72 -3.96
N LEU A 198 -6.32 11.00 -3.63
CA LEU A 198 -6.43 10.28 -2.36
C LEU A 198 -5.63 8.98 -2.33
N VAL A 199 -5.55 8.27 -3.46
CA VAL A 199 -4.99 6.90 -3.50
C VAL A 199 -3.65 6.78 -4.21
N ASP A 200 -3.12 7.80 -4.88
CA ASP A 200 -1.90 7.71 -5.70
C ASP A 200 -0.71 7.09 -4.96
N THR A 201 -0.47 7.52 -3.73
CA THR A 201 0.61 7.05 -2.86
C THR A 201 0.36 5.59 -2.49
N LYS A 202 -0.89 5.22 -2.20
CA LYS A 202 -1.26 3.84 -1.84
C LYS A 202 -1.19 2.93 -3.07
N TRP A 203 -1.58 3.43 -4.23
CA TRP A 203 -1.46 2.77 -5.51
C TRP A 203 0.00 2.45 -5.83
N ASN A 204 0.89 3.43 -5.73
CA ASN A 204 2.32 3.25 -5.95
C ASN A 204 2.94 2.25 -4.97
N LEU A 205 2.50 2.26 -3.69
CA LEU A 205 2.91 1.25 -2.71
C LEU A 205 2.45 -0.16 -3.10
N LEU A 206 1.19 -0.32 -3.52
CA LEU A 206 0.65 -1.61 -3.97
C LEU A 206 1.38 -2.10 -5.23
N ASP A 207 1.63 -1.22 -6.20
CA ASP A 207 2.42 -1.51 -7.40
C ASP A 207 3.83 -1.99 -7.03
N ARG A 208 4.50 -1.27 -6.12
CA ARG A 208 5.84 -1.63 -5.62
C ARG A 208 5.86 -2.95 -4.86
N LEU A 209 4.73 -3.36 -4.28
CA LEU A 209 4.56 -4.65 -3.61
C LEU A 209 4.13 -5.77 -4.57
N GLY A 210 4.11 -5.53 -5.88
CA GLY A 210 3.76 -6.53 -6.89
C GLY A 210 2.27 -6.91 -6.89
N VAL A 211 1.40 -6.00 -6.44
CA VAL A 211 -0.05 -6.21 -6.46
C VAL A 211 -0.58 -6.24 -7.88
N PHE A 212 -0.04 -5.37 -8.74
CA PHE A 212 -0.38 -5.31 -10.16
C PHE A 212 0.68 -6.00 -11.01
N GLU A 213 0.28 -6.52 -12.16
CA GLU A 213 1.18 -7.09 -13.16
C GLU A 213 2.08 -6.00 -13.74
N GLN A 214 3.37 -6.34 -13.94
CA GLN A 214 4.27 -5.49 -14.69
C GLN A 214 3.94 -5.65 -16.18
N THR A 215 3.68 -4.53 -16.86
CA THR A 215 3.49 -4.52 -18.32
C THR A 215 4.80 -4.16 -19.00
N GLU A 216 5.14 -4.83 -20.10
CA GLU A 216 6.34 -4.50 -20.92
C GLU A 216 6.31 -3.07 -21.48
N ALA A 217 5.12 -2.46 -21.55
CA ALA A 217 4.95 -1.06 -21.94
C ALA A 217 5.18 -0.11 -20.76
N TRP A 218 6.23 0.70 -20.90
CA TRP A 218 6.62 1.86 -20.09
C TRP A 218 5.48 2.84 -19.76
N HIS A 219 4.47 2.89 -20.63
CA HIS A 219 3.31 3.79 -20.55
C HIS A 219 1.96 3.05 -20.50
N GLY A 220 1.95 1.75 -20.15
CA GLY A 220 0.72 0.96 -20.06
C GLY A 220 -0.14 1.34 -18.85
N ASP A 221 -1.46 1.25 -19.02
CA ASP A 221 -2.42 1.34 -17.91
C ASP A 221 -2.26 0.12 -17.00
N ARG A 222 -1.59 0.30 -15.86
CA ARG A 222 -1.36 -0.76 -14.87
C ARG A 222 -2.64 -0.93 -14.06
N GLY A 223 -3.23 -2.12 -14.09
CA GLY A 223 -4.41 -2.41 -13.28
C GLY A 223 -4.74 -3.90 -13.14
N THR A 224 -4.17 -4.76 -14.00
CA THR A 224 -4.32 -6.23 -13.89
C THR A 224 -3.69 -6.73 -12.60
N VAL A 225 -4.46 -7.45 -11.78
CA VAL A 225 -4.05 -7.89 -10.45
C VAL A 225 -3.40 -9.28 -10.48
N THR A 226 -2.21 -9.38 -9.86
CA THR A 226 -1.53 -10.67 -9.68
C THR A 226 -2.25 -11.55 -8.67
N VAL A 227 -2.03 -12.87 -8.70
CA VAL A 227 -2.55 -13.78 -7.66
C VAL A 227 -2.06 -13.38 -6.27
N GLY A 228 -0.81 -12.91 -6.17
CA GLY A 228 -0.23 -12.38 -4.93
C GLY A 228 -0.91 -11.08 -4.48
N GLY A 229 -1.24 -10.19 -5.41
CA GLY A 229 -1.94 -8.94 -5.15
C GLY A 229 -3.33 -9.14 -4.56
N ALA A 230 -4.12 -10.04 -5.14
CA ALA A 230 -5.43 -10.39 -4.59
C ALA A 230 -5.32 -11.07 -3.21
N ALA A 231 -4.29 -11.90 -2.99
CA ALA A 231 -4.01 -12.45 -1.66
C ALA A 231 -3.64 -11.35 -0.66
N PHE A 232 -2.80 -10.39 -1.04
CA PHE A 232 -2.41 -9.27 -0.18
C PHE A 232 -3.60 -8.37 0.16
N ALA A 233 -4.46 -8.11 -0.81
CA ALA A 233 -5.68 -7.33 -0.60
C ALA A 233 -6.65 -8.03 0.36
N ARG A 234 -6.85 -9.35 0.21
CA ARG A 234 -7.63 -10.14 1.17
C ARG A 234 -7.03 -10.10 2.57
N ALA A 235 -5.70 -10.25 2.71
CA ALA A 235 -5.02 -10.14 4.01
C ALA A 235 -5.26 -8.78 4.67
N ALA A 236 -5.19 -7.71 3.88
CA ALA A 236 -5.41 -6.35 4.35
C ALA A 236 -6.84 -6.10 4.84
N LEU A 237 -7.82 -6.84 4.30
CA LEU A 237 -9.24 -6.75 4.65
C LEU A 237 -9.69 -7.76 5.71
N GLN A 238 -8.93 -8.84 5.94
CA GLN A 238 -9.17 -9.80 7.02
C GLN A 238 -8.84 -9.23 8.40
N SER A 239 -7.98 -8.23 8.45
CA SER A 239 -7.32 -7.80 9.67
C SER A 239 -8.16 -6.76 10.42
N ASP A 240 -8.45 -7.02 11.69
CA ASP A 240 -8.80 -5.95 12.63
C ASP A 240 -7.62 -4.96 12.71
N ALA A 241 -7.92 -3.66 12.73
CA ALA A 241 -6.89 -2.64 12.89
C ALA A 241 -6.03 -2.95 14.14
N PRO A 242 -4.70 -2.85 14.09
CA PRO A 242 -3.90 -2.90 15.31
C PRO A 242 -4.35 -1.77 16.22
N ASN A 243 -4.88 -2.12 17.40
CA ASN A 243 -5.02 -1.18 18.50
C ASN A 243 -3.62 -0.69 18.87
N ASP A 244 -3.21 0.45 18.32
CA ASP A 244 -2.07 1.19 18.86
C ASP A 244 -2.49 1.73 20.22
N VAL A 245 -2.13 0.98 21.27
CA VAL A 245 -2.02 1.54 22.62
C VAL A 245 -0.89 2.56 22.54
N SER A 246 -1.28 3.83 22.58
CA SER A 246 -0.40 4.97 22.81
C SER A 246 0.61 4.63 23.90
N SER A 247 1.89 4.59 23.54
CA SER A 247 2.96 4.68 24.52
C SER A 247 3.16 6.17 24.81
N ASP A 248 2.64 6.62 25.95
CA ASP A 248 3.20 7.76 26.69
C ASP A 248 4.66 7.44 27.10
#